data_AF-A0AAE1WIC5-F1
#
_entry.id   AF-A0AAE1WIC5-F1
#
_cell.length_a   1.000
_cell.length_b   1.000
_cell.length_c   1.000
_cell.angle_alpha   90.00
_cell.angle_beta   90.00
_cell.angle_gamma   90.00
#
_symmetry.space_group_name_H-M   'P 1'
#
loop_
_entity.id
_entity.type
_entity.pdbx_description
1 polymer ?
#
loop_
_entity_poly.entity_id
_entity_poly.type
_entity_poly.pdbx_seq_one_letter_code
_entity_poly.pdbx_strand_id
1 'polypeptide(L)'
;MATSSHRTFSSLSHTRLVFPTSVLLSLPACATPNRVAGYRAPEVTDPRKVSQKADVYSFGVLLLEFLTGKAPTHSLMNEEGVDLPRWVQSVVREEWTAEVFDLELLRYQNVEEDMVQLLQLAVDCTAQYPDKRPSMVDVVGKIEELCLSSSQDPSGDIIDVDDEPHSVSPQT
;
A
#
# COMPACT_ATOMS: atom_id res chain seq x y z
N MET A 1 4.24 19.38 -67.92
CA MET A 1 3.11 18.47 -67.58
C MET A 1 3.60 17.03 -67.72
N ALA A 2 2.99 16.07 -67.00
CA ALA A 2 3.47 14.68 -66.88
C ALA A 2 3.47 13.92 -68.22
N THR A 3 4.28 12.88 -68.41
CA THR A 3 4.01 11.45 -68.12
C THR A 3 5.17 10.64 -68.75
N SER A 4 5.43 9.34 -68.52
CA SER A 4 5.07 8.32 -67.53
C SER A 4 6.25 7.33 -67.50
N SER A 5 6.65 6.80 -66.34
CA SER A 5 7.74 5.82 -66.25
C SER A 5 7.21 4.45 -65.84
N HIS A 6 7.09 3.52 -66.79
CA HIS A 6 6.71 2.14 -66.50
C HIS A 6 7.95 1.35 -66.05
N ARG A 7 7.95 0.91 -64.79
CA ARG A 7 8.71 -0.26 -64.34
C ARG A 7 7.74 -1.33 -63.87
N THR A 8 8.00 -2.55 -64.32
CA THR A 8 7.25 -3.75 -63.93
C THR A 8 7.57 -4.13 -62.48
N PHE A 9 6.55 -4.47 -61.71
CA PHE A 9 6.72 -5.04 -60.36
C PHE A 9 6.31 -6.51 -60.40
N SER A 10 7.30 -7.40 -60.33
CA SER A 10 7.08 -8.84 -60.27
C SER A 10 7.17 -9.36 -58.83
N SER A 11 6.11 -10.07 -58.42
CA SER A 11 6.09 -11.05 -57.32
C SER A 11 6.40 -10.55 -55.90
N LEU A 12 5.34 -10.30 -55.13
CA LEU A 12 5.33 -10.63 -53.69
C LEU A 12 4.28 -11.73 -53.44
N SER A 13 4.62 -12.67 -52.56
CA SER A 13 3.93 -13.94 -52.34
C SER A 13 2.58 -13.80 -51.60
N HIS A 14 1.71 -14.79 -51.80
CA HIS A 14 0.37 -14.81 -51.20
C HIS A 14 0.40 -14.80 -49.66
N THR A 15 -0.17 -13.75 -49.06
CA THR A 15 -0.49 -13.71 -47.62
C THR A 15 -1.62 -14.70 -47.31
N ARG A 16 -1.29 -15.89 -46.82
CA ARG A 16 -2.29 -16.77 -46.20
C ARG A 16 -2.68 -16.18 -44.84
N LEU A 17 -3.92 -15.69 -44.74
CA LEU A 17 -4.56 -15.35 -43.47
C LEU A 17 -4.79 -16.63 -42.65
N VAL A 18 -3.76 -17.08 -41.94
CA VAL A 18 -3.92 -18.01 -40.82
C VAL A 18 -4.27 -17.15 -39.61
N PHE A 19 -5.56 -17.07 -39.28
CA PHE A 19 -5.99 -16.49 -38.00
C PHE A 19 -5.51 -17.41 -36.87
N PRO A 20 -4.57 -16.99 -36.00
CA PRO A 20 -4.17 -17.81 -34.87
C PRO A 20 -5.32 -17.89 -33.87
N THR A 21 -5.53 -19.08 -33.30
CA THR A 21 -6.61 -19.42 -32.36
C THR A 21 -6.48 -18.78 -30.97
N SER A 22 -5.84 -17.61 -30.86
CA SER A 22 -5.50 -16.96 -29.59
C SER A 22 -6.57 -15.98 -29.07
N VAL A 23 -7.77 -15.96 -29.67
CA VAL A 23 -8.92 -15.17 -29.18
C VAL A 23 -9.67 -15.95 -28.08
N LEU A 24 -8.94 -16.40 -27.07
CA LEU A 24 -9.50 -17.22 -25.98
C LEU A 24 -8.91 -16.94 -24.58
N LEU A 25 -8.14 -15.86 -24.41
CA LEU A 25 -7.71 -15.40 -23.08
C LEU A 25 -7.85 -13.88 -22.92
N SER A 26 -9.09 -13.39 -22.99
CA SER A 26 -9.47 -12.05 -22.51
C SER A 26 -9.67 -12.02 -20.99
N LEU A 27 -8.81 -12.73 -20.25
CA LEU A 27 -8.65 -12.57 -18.81
C LEU A 27 -7.30 -11.85 -18.62
N PRO A 28 -7.21 -10.82 -17.75
CA PRO A 28 -5.93 -10.23 -17.43
C PRO A 28 -5.04 -11.34 -16.87
N ALA A 29 -3.92 -11.61 -17.57
CA ALA A 29 -2.95 -12.58 -17.07
C ALA A 29 -2.53 -12.14 -15.66
N CYS A 30 -2.64 -13.07 -14.71
CA CYS A 30 -2.29 -12.86 -13.31
C CYS A 30 -0.94 -12.14 -13.21
N ALA A 31 -0.85 -11.19 -12.27
CA ALA A 31 0.23 -10.20 -12.16
C ALA A 31 1.62 -10.76 -12.47
N THR A 32 2.47 -9.96 -13.12
CA THR A 32 3.84 -10.35 -13.51
C THR A 32 4.54 -11.05 -12.35
N PRO A 33 5.23 -12.20 -12.59
CA PRO A 33 5.69 -13.08 -11.51
C PRO A 33 6.61 -12.38 -10.51
N ASN A 34 7.31 -11.32 -10.94
CA ASN A 34 8.11 -10.45 -10.08
C ASN A 34 7.28 -9.71 -9.01
N ARG A 35 6.09 -9.17 -9.37
CA ARG A 35 5.21 -8.48 -8.41
C ARG A 35 4.71 -9.41 -7.30
N VAL A 36 4.32 -10.63 -7.64
CA VAL A 36 3.83 -11.61 -6.64
C VAL A 36 4.96 -12.13 -5.75
N ALA A 37 6.20 -12.22 -6.27
CA ALA A 37 7.35 -12.68 -5.51
C ALA A 37 7.68 -11.81 -4.29
N GLY A 38 7.52 -10.48 -4.38
CA GLY A 38 7.82 -9.55 -3.28
C GLY A 38 6.91 -9.68 -2.05
N TYR A 39 5.71 -10.26 -2.19
CA TYR A 39 4.77 -10.50 -1.09
C TYR A 39 5.05 -11.79 -0.32
N ARG A 40 5.94 -12.64 -0.83
CA ARG A 40 6.11 -14.01 -0.34
C ARG A 40 6.95 -14.04 0.93
N ALA A 41 6.44 -14.69 1.98
CA ALA A 41 7.16 -14.89 3.21
C ALA A 41 8.44 -15.73 3.00
N PRO A 42 9.58 -15.37 3.63
CA PRO A 42 10.89 -15.93 3.32
C PRO A 42 11.02 -17.44 3.61
N GLU A 43 10.22 -17.98 4.52
CA GLU A 43 10.19 -19.40 4.85
C GLU A 43 9.40 -20.26 3.83
N VAL A 44 8.51 -19.64 3.03
CA VAL A 44 7.66 -20.36 2.09
C VAL A 44 8.46 -20.74 0.85
N THR A 45 8.95 -21.97 0.79
CA THR A 45 9.69 -22.52 -0.37
C THR A 45 8.79 -23.22 -1.40
N ASP A 46 7.66 -23.78 -0.97
CA ASP A 46 6.62 -24.37 -1.81
C ASP A 46 5.32 -23.54 -1.70
N PRO A 47 4.81 -22.92 -2.79
CA PRO A 47 3.57 -22.13 -2.74
C PRO A 47 2.32 -22.96 -2.41
N ARG A 48 2.41 -24.31 -2.44
CA ARG A 48 1.33 -25.21 -2.00
C ARG A 48 1.31 -25.43 -0.48
N LYS A 49 2.30 -24.90 0.24
CA LYS A 49 2.48 -25.05 1.69
C LYS A 49 2.61 -23.69 2.37
N VAL A 50 1.64 -22.82 2.11
CA VAL A 50 1.45 -21.56 2.85
C VAL A 50 0.83 -21.82 4.23
N SER A 51 1.15 -20.95 5.18
CA SER A 51 0.62 -20.95 6.55
C SER A 51 -0.05 -19.61 6.84
N GLN A 52 -0.92 -19.54 7.85
CA GLN A 52 -1.52 -18.26 8.26
C GLN A 52 -0.46 -17.20 8.61
N LYS A 53 0.71 -17.60 9.11
CA LYS A 53 1.83 -16.67 9.37
C LYS A 53 2.48 -16.15 8.09
N ALA A 54 2.42 -16.90 6.99
CA ALA A 54 2.84 -16.40 5.68
C ALA A 54 1.84 -15.38 5.13
N ASP A 55 0.54 -15.59 5.36
CA ASP A 55 -0.50 -14.61 4.99
C ASP A 55 -0.34 -13.30 5.79
N VAL A 56 -0.04 -13.37 7.09
CA VAL A 56 0.32 -12.20 7.93
C VAL A 56 1.51 -11.43 7.33
N TYR A 57 2.55 -12.13 6.87
CA TYR A 57 3.70 -11.49 6.22
C TYR A 57 3.30 -10.79 4.93
N SER A 58 2.55 -11.47 4.05
CA SER A 58 2.08 -10.89 2.79
C SER A 58 1.19 -9.66 3.01
N PHE A 59 0.36 -9.68 4.05
CA PHE A 59 -0.42 -8.53 4.50
C PHE A 59 0.46 -7.39 5.02
N GLY A 60 1.49 -7.71 5.83
CA GLY A 60 2.48 -6.73 6.28
C GLY A 60 3.18 -6.04 5.10
N VAL A 61 3.58 -6.78 4.06
CA VAL A 61 4.17 -6.20 2.84
C VAL A 61 3.18 -5.29 2.10
N LEU A 62 1.88 -5.62 2.06
CA LEU A 62 0.85 -4.75 1.50
C LEU A 62 0.70 -3.44 2.30
N LEU A 63 0.74 -3.50 3.64
CA LEU A 63 0.74 -2.31 4.48
C LEU A 63 2.00 -1.43 4.22
N LEU A 64 3.16 -2.05 4.01
CA LEU A 64 4.37 -1.30 3.63
C LEU A 64 4.27 -0.68 2.22
N GLU A 65 3.73 -1.38 1.21
CA GLU A 65 3.50 -0.78 -0.12
C GLU A 65 2.55 0.42 0.00
N PHE A 66 1.46 0.27 0.76
CA PHE A 66 0.47 1.33 1.01
C PHE A 66 1.05 2.55 1.73
N LEU A 67 1.77 2.35 2.84
CA LEU A 67 2.30 3.45 3.65
C LEU A 67 3.43 4.20 2.95
N THR A 68 4.25 3.52 2.13
CA THR A 68 5.48 4.09 1.57
C THR A 68 5.39 4.51 0.11
N GLY A 69 4.32 4.11 -0.60
CA GLY A 69 4.15 4.26 -2.05
C GLY A 69 5.11 3.40 -2.89
N LYS A 70 5.91 2.52 -2.28
CA LYS A 70 7.01 1.79 -2.94
C LYS A 70 6.65 0.33 -3.19
N ALA A 71 6.92 -0.14 -4.40
CA ALA A 71 6.67 -1.54 -4.77
C ALA A 71 7.56 -2.53 -3.97
N PRO A 72 7.05 -3.69 -3.53
CA PRO A 72 7.77 -4.65 -2.67
C PRO A 72 9.12 -5.13 -3.22
N THR A 73 9.17 -5.40 -4.52
CA THR A 73 10.40 -5.67 -5.27
C THR A 73 10.96 -4.36 -5.81
N HIS A 74 11.72 -3.65 -4.97
CA HIS A 74 12.26 -2.34 -5.31
C HIS A 74 13.40 -2.44 -6.35
N SER A 75 13.01 -2.60 -7.62
CA SER A 75 13.91 -2.88 -8.74
C SER A 75 14.67 -1.66 -9.28
N LEU A 76 14.56 -0.49 -8.62
CA LEU A 76 14.71 0.82 -9.27
C LEU A 76 15.66 1.83 -8.60
N MET A 77 16.33 1.51 -7.48
CA MET A 77 17.38 2.41 -6.92
C MET A 77 18.76 1.78 -6.87
N ASN A 78 18.94 0.61 -6.26
CA ASN A 78 20.26 0.03 -6.03
C ASN A 78 20.36 -1.37 -6.65
N GLU A 79 21.52 -1.68 -7.22
CA GLU A 79 21.78 -2.89 -8.01
C GLU A 79 21.80 -4.18 -7.14
N GLU A 80 21.85 -4.01 -5.81
CA GLU A 80 21.74 -5.07 -4.79
C GLU A 80 20.32 -5.62 -4.56
N GLY A 81 19.25 -4.97 -5.08
CA GLY A 81 17.89 -5.54 -5.06
C GLY A 81 17.31 -5.84 -3.68
N VAL A 82 17.42 -4.89 -2.73
CA VAL A 82 16.87 -5.03 -1.37
C VAL A 82 15.34 -5.03 -1.38
N ASP A 83 14.72 -5.98 -0.67
CA ASP A 83 13.27 -6.04 -0.50
C ASP A 83 12.73 -4.91 0.39
N LEU A 84 11.47 -4.52 0.17
CA LEU A 84 10.84 -3.41 0.89
C LEU A 84 10.89 -3.54 2.43
N PRO A 85 10.59 -4.71 3.06
CA PRO A 85 10.71 -4.87 4.51
C PRO A 85 12.11 -4.57 5.04
N ARG A 86 13.17 -5.03 4.36
CA ARG A 86 14.55 -4.75 4.76
C ARG A 86 14.92 -3.28 4.60
N TRP A 87 14.47 -2.62 3.54
CA TRP A 87 14.67 -1.17 3.37
C TRP A 87 14.01 -0.40 4.53
N VAL A 88 12.73 -0.67 4.83
CA VAL A 88 12.02 -0.02 5.94
C VAL A 88 12.75 -0.27 7.27
N GLN A 89 13.17 -1.50 7.56
CA GLN A 89 13.91 -1.84 8.79
C GLN A 89 15.30 -1.18 8.90
N SER A 90 15.91 -0.77 7.79
CA SER A 90 17.13 0.07 7.82
C SER A 90 16.82 1.51 8.19
N VAL A 91 15.84 2.15 7.55
CA VAL A 91 15.49 3.56 7.81
C VAL A 91 14.96 3.75 9.24
N VAL A 92 14.09 2.83 9.70
CA VAL A 92 13.56 2.75 11.08
C VAL A 92 14.64 2.71 12.17
N ARG A 93 15.89 2.35 11.83
CA ARG A 93 16.99 2.25 12.79
C ARG A 93 17.82 3.53 12.90
N GLU A 94 17.88 4.35 11.85
CA GLU A 94 18.88 5.41 11.73
C GLU A 94 18.35 6.75 12.27
N GLU A 95 17.13 7.16 11.89
CA GLU A 95 16.28 8.12 12.63
C GLU A 95 14.89 8.12 11.95
N TRP A 96 13.80 8.11 12.71
CA TRP A 96 12.45 8.14 12.12
C TRP A 96 12.14 9.55 11.62
N THR A 97 12.01 9.71 10.31
CA THR A 97 11.44 10.92 9.69
C THR A 97 10.24 10.56 8.82
N ALA A 98 9.32 11.50 8.64
CA ALA A 98 8.12 11.31 7.83
C ALA A 98 8.40 10.99 6.33
N GLU A 99 9.66 11.04 5.90
CA GLU A 99 10.17 10.71 4.57
C GLU A 99 9.92 9.25 4.13
N VAL A 100 9.65 8.35 5.07
CA VAL A 100 9.28 6.96 4.75
C VAL A 100 7.89 6.90 4.09
N PHE A 101 6.98 7.80 4.49
CA PHE A 101 5.59 7.79 4.07
C PHE A 101 5.37 8.36 2.66
N ASP A 102 4.30 7.92 2.00
CA ASP A 102 3.82 8.54 0.76
C ASP A 102 3.38 9.99 1.03
N LEU A 103 3.81 10.91 0.17
CA LEU A 103 3.52 12.35 0.28
C LEU A 103 2.01 12.66 0.20
N GLU A 104 1.20 11.81 -0.45
CA GLU A 104 -0.26 11.98 -0.47
C GLU A 104 -0.90 11.66 0.89
N LEU A 105 -0.29 10.80 1.73
CA LEU A 105 -0.76 10.52 3.08
C LEU A 105 -0.47 11.67 4.05
N LEU A 106 0.67 12.35 3.88
CA LEU A 106 1.06 13.53 4.68
C LEU A 106 0.14 14.76 4.48
N ARG A 107 -0.85 14.67 3.60
CA ARG A 107 -1.87 15.71 3.37
C ARG A 107 -2.99 15.68 4.41
N TYR A 108 -3.16 14.57 5.13
CA TYR A 108 -4.10 14.43 6.23
C TYR A 108 -3.45 14.92 7.53
N GLN A 109 -4.13 15.83 8.24
CA GLN A 109 -3.63 16.35 9.51
C GLN A 109 -3.96 15.39 10.65
N ASN A 110 -3.16 15.42 11.72
CA ASN A 110 -3.37 14.69 12.98
C ASN A 110 -3.35 13.15 12.90
N VAL A 111 -2.99 12.54 11.77
CA VAL A 111 -2.90 11.07 11.59
C VAL A 111 -1.47 10.51 11.62
N GLU A 112 -0.45 11.37 11.82
CA GLU A 112 0.97 10.96 11.78
C GLU A 112 1.31 9.90 12.85
N GLU A 113 0.80 10.06 14.07
CA GLU A 113 1.01 9.09 15.16
C GLU A 113 0.34 7.74 14.86
N ASP A 114 -0.90 7.75 14.34
CA ASP A 114 -1.59 6.53 13.91
C ASP A 114 -0.85 5.84 12.75
N MET A 115 -0.32 6.61 11.80
CA MET A 115 0.48 6.10 10.68
C MET A 115 1.81 5.47 11.14
N VAL A 116 2.49 6.07 12.13
CA VAL A 116 3.70 5.50 12.75
C VAL A 116 3.38 4.19 13.47
N GLN A 117 2.26 4.11 14.18
CA GLN A 117 1.81 2.87 14.82
C GLN A 117 1.44 1.78 13.81
N LEU A 118 0.79 2.14 12.70
CA LEU A 118 0.47 1.22 11.61
C LEU A 118 1.74 0.74 10.87
N LEU A 119 2.74 1.61 10.71
CA LEU A 119 4.05 1.26 10.15
C LEU A 119 4.78 0.25 11.05
N GLN A 120 4.78 0.46 12.37
CA GLN A 120 5.37 -0.50 13.31
C GLN A 120 4.64 -1.86 13.26
N LEU A 121 3.31 -1.86 13.19
CA LEU A 121 2.53 -3.10 13.01
C LEU A 121 2.89 -3.82 11.70
N ALA A 122 3.11 -3.09 10.60
CA ALA A 122 3.55 -3.67 9.33
C ALA A 122 4.98 -4.26 9.40
N VAL A 123 5.89 -3.62 10.14
CA VAL A 123 7.23 -4.16 10.44
C VAL A 123 7.14 -5.46 11.26
N ASP A 124 6.27 -5.49 12.27
CA ASP A 124 6.06 -6.70 13.10
C ASP A 124 5.44 -7.85 12.28
N CYS A 125 4.49 -7.54 11.38
CA CYS A 125 3.92 -8.51 10.45
C CYS A 125 4.97 -9.09 9.47
N THR A 126 5.94 -8.28 9.06
CA THR A 126 7.02 -8.68 8.13
C THR A 126 8.25 -9.29 8.83
N ALA A 127 8.14 -9.68 10.10
CA ALA A 127 9.23 -10.33 10.81
C ALA A 127 9.74 -11.60 10.09
N GLN A 128 11.07 -11.78 10.03
CA GLN A 128 11.72 -12.89 9.32
C GLN A 128 11.25 -14.27 9.83
N TYR A 129 11.02 -14.40 11.15
CA TYR A 129 10.59 -15.65 11.78
C TYR A 129 9.07 -15.65 12.01
N PRO A 130 8.33 -16.69 11.54
CA PRO A 130 6.86 -16.77 11.69
C PRO A 130 6.34 -16.58 13.11
N ASP A 131 7.06 -17.10 14.10
CA ASP A 131 6.67 -17.05 15.53
C ASP A 131 6.79 -15.64 16.14
N LYS A 132 7.45 -14.71 15.45
CA LYS A 132 7.57 -13.30 15.86
C LYS A 132 6.48 -12.41 15.29
N ARG A 133 5.77 -12.86 14.25
CA ARG A 133 4.65 -12.12 13.66
C ARG A 133 3.44 -12.20 14.62
N PRO A 134 2.58 -11.17 14.71
CA PRO A 134 1.30 -11.27 15.41
C PRO A 134 0.35 -12.33 14.81
N SER A 135 -0.79 -12.62 15.43
CA SER A 135 -1.89 -13.31 14.74
C SER A 135 -2.72 -12.29 13.94
N MET A 136 -3.45 -12.73 12.90
CA MET A 136 -4.33 -11.79 12.18
C MET A 136 -5.43 -11.19 13.06
N VAL A 137 -5.80 -11.84 14.16
CA VAL A 137 -6.77 -11.28 15.13
C VAL A 137 -6.16 -10.07 15.83
N ASP A 138 -4.91 -10.16 16.28
CA ASP A 138 -4.18 -9.05 16.92
C ASP A 138 -3.94 -7.91 15.93
N VAL A 139 -3.64 -8.24 14.66
CA VAL A 139 -3.45 -7.26 13.57
C VAL A 139 -4.74 -6.48 13.30
N VAL A 140 -5.88 -7.17 13.18
CA VAL A 140 -7.17 -6.51 12.97
C VAL A 140 -7.54 -5.64 14.17
N GLY A 141 -7.43 -6.16 15.40
CA GLY A 141 -7.75 -5.39 16.61
C GLY A 141 -6.91 -4.12 16.75
N LYS A 142 -5.62 -4.17 16.41
CA LYS A 142 -4.76 -2.98 16.44
C LYS A 142 -5.05 -2.00 15.30
N ILE A 143 -5.50 -2.46 14.13
CA ILE A 143 -5.97 -1.55 13.06
C ILE A 143 -7.28 -0.88 13.47
N GLU A 144 -8.21 -1.60 14.09
CA GLU A 144 -9.48 -1.06 14.59
C GLU A 144 -9.24 0.01 15.68
N GLU A 145 -8.28 -0.21 16.58
CA GLU A 145 -7.86 0.78 17.59
C GLU A 145 -7.40 2.10 16.95
N LEU A 146 -6.54 2.04 15.92
CA LEU A 146 -6.05 3.21 15.17
C LEU A 146 -7.12 3.92 14.32
N CYS A 147 -8.18 3.20 13.91
CA CYS A 147 -9.33 3.83 13.27
C CYS A 147 -10.22 4.58 14.28
N LEU A 148 -10.20 4.19 15.56
CA LEU A 148 -11.01 4.81 16.61
C LEU A 148 -10.32 6.02 17.26
N SER A 149 -8.98 6.05 17.34
CA SER A 149 -8.21 7.23 17.79
C SER A 149 -8.47 8.44 16.88
N SER A 150 -8.34 8.26 15.57
CA SER A 150 -8.55 9.30 14.55
C SER A 150 -9.97 9.90 14.48
N SER A 151 -10.96 9.30 15.16
CA SER A 151 -12.36 9.77 15.16
C SER A 151 -12.73 10.64 16.38
N GLN A 152 -11.79 10.94 17.28
CA GLN A 152 -12.03 11.82 18.44
C GLN A 152 -11.81 13.29 18.09
N ASP A 153 -12.81 13.92 17.50
CA ASP A 153 -12.91 15.39 17.47
C ASP A 153 -13.09 15.94 18.90
N PRO A 154 -12.19 16.79 19.43
CA PRO A 154 -12.43 17.56 20.65
C PRO A 154 -13.35 18.78 20.37
N SER A 155 -14.48 18.55 19.70
CA SER A 155 -15.52 19.55 19.44
C SER A 155 -16.43 19.69 20.65
N GLY A 156 -15.94 20.35 21.71
CA GLY A 156 -16.59 20.39 23.04
C GLY A 156 -16.57 21.74 23.77
N ASP A 157 -16.30 22.83 23.07
CA ASP A 157 -16.34 24.23 23.53
C ASP A 157 -17.18 25.03 22.50
N ILE A 158 -18.09 25.97 22.80
CA ILE A 158 -18.63 26.56 24.04
C ILE A 158 -20.18 26.70 23.83
N ILE A 159 -21.06 27.09 24.77
CA ILE A 159 -21.38 28.47 25.24
C ILE A 159 -22.42 28.35 26.40
N ASP A 160 -22.39 29.30 27.33
CA ASP A 160 -23.38 29.78 28.33
C ASP A 160 -24.74 29.07 28.52
N VAL A 161 -25.04 28.73 29.79
CA VAL A 161 -26.40 28.64 30.33
C VAL A 161 -26.73 29.97 31.02
N ASP A 162 -27.86 30.58 30.64
CA ASP A 162 -28.31 31.87 31.16
C ASP A 162 -28.43 31.92 32.70
N ASP A 163 -27.78 32.90 33.33
CA ASP A 163 -28.13 33.41 34.67
C ASP A 163 -28.85 34.76 34.48
N GLU A 164 -30.18 34.70 34.35
CA GLU A 164 -31.06 35.88 34.22
C GLU A 164 -31.06 36.71 35.52
N PRO A 165 -31.24 38.04 35.44
CA PRO A 165 -30.60 38.97 36.37
C PRO A 165 -31.34 39.21 37.68
N HIS A 166 -30.57 39.71 38.65
CA HIS A 166 -31.05 40.17 39.95
C HIS A 166 -32.28 41.09 39.88
N SER A 167 -33.38 40.64 40.48
CA SER A 167 -34.53 41.48 40.78
C SER A 167 -34.22 42.45 41.93
N VAL A 168 -34.01 43.73 41.60
CA VAL A 168 -34.03 44.83 42.58
C VAL A 168 -35.28 45.68 42.35
N SER A 169 -36.25 45.57 43.25
CA SER A 169 -37.40 46.47 43.32
C SER A 169 -37.18 47.47 44.47
N PRO A 170 -37.16 48.79 44.21
CA PRO A 170 -37.29 49.78 45.26
C PRO A 170 -38.76 49.87 45.70
N GLN A 171 -39.04 49.65 46.98
CA GLN A 171 -40.28 50.16 47.58
C GLN A 171 -40.10 51.61 48.01
N THR A 172 -41.14 52.40 47.75
CA THR A 172 -41.34 53.81 48.11
C THR A 172 -41.40 54.07 49.60
#